data_AF-A0A9D7V8U9-F1
#
_entry.id   AF-A0A9D7V8U9-F1
#
_cell.length_a   1.000
_cell.length_b   1.000
_cell.length_c   1.000
_cell.angle_alpha   90.00
_cell.angle_beta   90.00
_cell.angle_gamma   90.00
#
_symmetry.space_group_name_H-M   'P 1'
#
loop_
_entity.id
_entity.type
_entity.pdbx_description
1 polymer ?
#
loop_
_entity_poly.entity_id
_entity_poly.type
_entity_poly.pdbx_seq_one_letter_code
_entity_poly.pdbx_strand_id
1 'polypeptide(L)'
;MKLTAMRSKDGAMCEQCGSRCCQSEEERTHAPEATHAVINEEAAPEQIQRTMADMRHGSMEQRQTAVLQLQRQQGNQAVRRLLESAESSVPSGQVQRWAVNIPADTPCDQVADLITQTSPYSPNWARAHFEFPWSSDYVPRGTAPNYTLTPRNLNVRMRPNIDVPQWSPSDPATRTAWRTAMSNLNTHEGVHRQTATTWRDTIQTEMRAYRPSVTAADEQGAVDQGESVFQGKHDEQTALHQNAQDQVDANGAGCVAIINCPAPREEHSTSAEGEGVAE
;
A
#
# COMPACT_ATOMS: atom_id res chain seq x y z
N MET A 1 11.98 -45.24 -6.46
CA MET A 1 10.86 -44.33 -6.78
C MET A 1 11.40 -43.21 -7.65
N LYS A 2 10.96 -43.14 -8.91
CA LYS A 2 11.37 -42.12 -9.89
C LYS A 2 10.56 -40.84 -9.65
N LEU A 3 11.24 -39.72 -9.48
CA LEU A 3 10.67 -38.37 -9.57
C LEU A 3 10.45 -38.04 -11.04
N THR A 4 9.20 -37.90 -11.45
CA THR A 4 8.83 -37.41 -12.78
C THR A 4 8.60 -35.91 -12.68
N ALA A 5 9.53 -35.14 -13.25
CA ALA A 5 9.38 -33.71 -13.47
C ALA A 5 8.39 -33.46 -14.62
N MET A 6 7.25 -32.82 -14.35
CA MET A 6 6.43 -32.24 -15.40
C MET A 6 6.94 -30.83 -15.72
N ARG A 7 7.64 -30.72 -16.84
CA ARG A 7 7.78 -29.46 -17.58
C ARG A 7 6.42 -29.17 -18.23
N SER A 8 5.79 -28.06 -17.88
CA SER A 8 4.79 -27.43 -18.74
C SER A 8 5.48 -26.26 -19.45
N LYS A 9 5.69 -26.44 -20.76
CA LYS A 9 5.83 -25.35 -21.72
C LYS A 9 4.43 -25.16 -22.27
N ASP A 10 3.74 -24.09 -21.87
CA ASP A 10 2.65 -23.42 -22.58
C ASP A 10 2.31 -22.13 -21.81
N GLY A 11 1.94 -21.08 -22.54
CA GLY A 11 1.94 -19.68 -22.10
C GLY A 11 1.22 -19.41 -20.77
N ALA A 12 1.81 -18.52 -19.96
CA ALA A 12 1.25 -18.04 -18.71
C ALA A 12 -0.07 -17.30 -18.96
N MET A 13 -1.19 -18.02 -18.83
CA MET A 13 -2.50 -17.40 -18.62
C MET A 13 -2.55 -16.85 -17.20
N CYS A 14 -2.77 -15.54 -17.07
CA CYS A 14 -3.16 -14.90 -15.82
C CYS A 14 -4.64 -15.26 -15.54
N GLU A 15 -4.92 -16.48 -15.08
CA GLU A 15 -6.28 -16.96 -14.77
C GLU A 15 -6.94 -16.27 -13.55
N GLN A 16 -6.22 -15.40 -12.83
CA GLN A 16 -6.74 -14.73 -11.62
C GLN A 16 -7.36 -13.35 -11.86
N CYS A 17 -7.09 -12.68 -12.98
CA CYS A 17 -7.60 -11.33 -13.25
C CYS A 17 -8.76 -11.35 -14.26
N GLY A 18 -9.87 -12.02 -13.94
CA GLY A 18 -11.08 -12.13 -14.79
C GLY A 18 -11.78 -10.81 -15.17
N SER A 19 -11.10 -9.67 -15.11
CA SER A 19 -11.53 -8.35 -15.57
C SER A 19 -10.34 -7.65 -16.25
N ARG A 20 -10.65 -6.82 -17.27
CA ARG A 20 -9.72 -6.00 -18.06
C ARG A 20 -8.93 -4.95 -17.24
N CYS A 21 -8.20 -5.35 -16.21
CA CYS A 21 -7.33 -4.47 -15.43
C CYS A 21 -5.94 -4.31 -16.06
N CYS A 22 -5.57 -5.19 -16.98
CA CYS A 22 -4.31 -5.11 -17.71
C CYS A 22 -4.63 -4.65 -19.14
N GLN A 23 -4.30 -3.41 -19.49
CA GLN A 23 -4.05 -3.10 -20.90
C GLN A 23 -2.98 -4.09 -21.40
N SER A 24 -3.22 -4.68 -22.57
CA SER A 24 -2.32 -5.64 -23.21
C SER A 24 -0.91 -5.05 -23.34
N GLU A 25 0.12 -5.88 -23.16
CA GLU A 25 1.53 -5.49 -23.28
C GLU A 25 1.88 -4.82 -24.62
N GLU A 26 1.05 -4.94 -25.65
CA GLU A 26 1.24 -4.27 -26.94
C GLU A 26 1.10 -2.73 -26.91
N GLU A 27 0.46 -2.14 -25.89
CA GLU A 27 0.43 -0.67 -25.71
C GLU A 27 1.64 -0.13 -24.91
N ARG A 28 2.54 -0.99 -24.41
CA ARG A 28 3.74 -0.58 -23.64
C ARG A 28 4.89 0.00 -24.46
N THR A 29 4.77 0.12 -25.78
CA THR A 29 5.90 0.60 -26.61
C THR A 29 6.20 2.09 -26.46
N HIS A 30 5.40 2.86 -25.70
CA HIS A 30 5.67 4.28 -25.38
C HIS A 30 5.56 4.55 -23.87
N ALA A 31 6.07 3.66 -23.02
CA ALA A 31 6.43 4.09 -21.67
C ALA A 31 7.58 5.12 -21.81
N PRO A 32 7.43 6.38 -21.38
CA PRO A 32 8.61 7.23 -21.25
C PRO A 32 9.57 6.47 -20.34
N GLU A 33 10.84 6.39 -20.74
CA GLU A 33 11.91 6.06 -19.80
C GLU A 33 11.60 6.78 -18.50
N ALA A 34 11.60 6.06 -17.38
CA ALA A 34 11.62 6.65 -16.06
C ALA A 34 12.91 7.47 -15.99
N THR A 35 12.85 8.66 -16.58
CA THR A 35 13.78 9.75 -16.39
C THR A 35 13.82 9.86 -14.89
N HIS A 36 15.00 9.67 -14.32
CA HIS A 36 15.25 10.00 -12.93
C HIS A 36 14.59 11.36 -12.71
N ALA A 37 13.45 11.37 -12.01
CA ALA A 37 12.67 12.58 -11.86
C ALA A 37 13.63 13.57 -11.25
N VAL A 38 13.93 14.60 -12.03
CA VAL A 38 14.80 15.70 -11.67
C VAL A 38 14.29 16.16 -10.31
N ILE A 39 15.15 15.99 -9.31
CA ILE A 39 15.04 16.70 -8.03
C ILE A 39 14.62 18.10 -8.43
N ASN A 40 13.56 18.65 -7.86
CA ASN A 40 13.29 20.07 -8.05
C ASN A 40 14.45 20.81 -7.35
N GLU A 41 15.60 20.92 -8.03
CA GLU A 41 16.81 21.61 -7.61
C GLU A 41 16.57 23.12 -7.51
N GLU A 42 15.38 23.58 -7.92
CA GLU A 42 14.93 24.97 -7.84
C GLU A 42 14.10 25.31 -6.60
N ALA A 43 13.99 24.43 -5.60
CA ALA A 43 13.79 24.96 -4.26
C ALA A 43 15.09 25.68 -3.89
N ALA A 44 15.10 27.02 -4.02
CA ALA A 44 16.30 27.83 -3.78
C ALA A 44 17.02 27.33 -2.52
N PRO A 45 18.34 27.07 -2.56
CA PRO A 45 19.08 26.47 -1.43
C PRO A 45 18.80 27.15 -0.09
N GLU A 46 18.52 28.44 -0.12
CA GLU A 46 18.09 29.24 1.04
C GLU A 46 16.76 28.79 1.65
N GLN A 47 15.78 28.41 0.85
CA GLN A 47 14.45 27.99 1.31
C GLN A 47 14.52 26.63 2.01
N ILE A 48 15.33 25.70 1.48
CA ILE A 48 15.64 24.43 2.16
C ILE A 48 16.42 24.72 3.45
N GLN A 49 17.42 25.60 3.43
CA GLN A 49 18.19 25.95 4.63
C GLN A 49 17.34 26.61 5.72
N ARG A 50 16.41 27.50 5.36
CA ARG A 50 15.44 28.10 6.30
C ARG A 50 14.50 27.04 6.88
N THR A 51 13.99 26.15 6.04
CA THR A 51 13.13 25.04 6.47
C THR A 51 13.88 24.11 7.44
N MET A 52 15.16 23.81 7.17
CA MET A 52 16.02 23.04 8.08
C MET A 52 16.31 23.78 9.40
N ALA A 53 16.47 25.10 9.35
CA ALA A 53 16.65 25.93 10.55
C ALA A 53 15.39 25.94 11.42
N ASP A 54 14.20 26.08 10.82
CA ASP A 54 12.91 26.02 11.52
C ASP A 54 12.67 24.62 12.12
N MET A 55 13.08 23.55 11.43
CA MET A 55 13.05 22.18 11.97
C MET A 55 13.96 21.98 13.19
N ARG A 56 15.09 22.69 13.26
CA ARG A 56 16.07 22.55 14.36
C ARG A 56 15.77 23.46 15.54
N HIS A 57 15.24 24.66 15.29
CA HIS A 57 15.17 25.72 16.29
C HIS A 57 13.76 26.27 16.52
N GLY A 58 12.76 25.85 15.72
CA GLY A 58 11.38 26.29 15.85
C GLY A 58 10.62 25.67 17.02
N SER A 59 9.48 26.27 17.37
CA SER A 59 8.43 25.63 18.17
C SER A 59 7.95 24.33 17.53
N MET A 60 7.23 23.48 18.27
CA MET A 60 6.70 22.22 17.73
C MET A 60 5.80 22.43 16.49
N GLU A 61 5.00 23.49 16.49
CA GLU A 61 4.13 23.86 15.36
C GLU A 61 4.94 24.34 14.13
N GLN A 62 5.99 25.14 14.36
CA GLN A 62 6.90 25.57 13.29
C GLN A 62 7.69 24.39 12.70
N ARG A 63 8.17 23.48 13.56
CA ARG A 63 8.84 22.25 13.13
C ARG A 63 7.91 21.38 12.29
N GLN A 64 6.67 21.20 12.72
CA GLN A 64 5.68 20.43 11.97
C GLN A 64 5.35 21.10 10.63
N THR A 65 5.21 22.42 10.60
CA THR A 65 4.99 23.18 9.36
C THR A 65 6.16 23.06 8.39
N ALA A 66 7.39 23.15 8.90
CA ALA A 66 8.61 23.01 8.11
C ALA A 66 8.78 21.58 7.55
N VAL A 67 8.52 20.54 8.35
CA VAL A 67 8.50 19.13 7.88
C VAL A 67 7.48 18.99 6.75
N LEU A 68 6.26 19.50 6.91
CA LEU A 68 5.22 19.43 5.87
C LEU A 68 5.58 20.19 4.59
N GLN A 69 6.26 21.33 4.70
CA GLN A 69 6.74 22.09 3.55
C GLN A 69 7.85 21.34 2.81
N LEU A 70 8.78 20.73 3.55
CA LEU A 70 9.83 19.90 2.98
C LEU A 70 9.29 18.63 2.34
N GLN A 71 8.27 17.99 2.94
CA GLN A 71 7.59 16.82 2.36
C GLN A 71 6.96 17.15 1.01
N ARG A 72 6.38 18.35 0.86
CA ARG A 72 5.81 18.83 -0.40
C ARG A 72 6.87 19.11 -1.47
N GLN A 73 8.03 19.61 -1.07
CA GLN A 73 9.10 19.99 -2.00
C GLN A 73 9.99 18.82 -2.42
N GLN A 74 10.26 17.90 -1.49
CA GLN A 74 11.32 16.89 -1.63
C GLN A 74 10.79 15.44 -1.54
N GLY A 75 9.51 15.27 -1.18
CA GLY A 75 8.90 13.96 -0.97
C GLY A 75 9.21 13.35 0.39
N ASN A 76 8.39 12.37 0.79
CA ASN A 76 8.46 11.72 2.10
C ASN A 76 9.78 10.97 2.34
N GLN A 77 10.38 10.40 1.29
CA GLN A 77 11.64 9.67 1.37
C GLN A 77 12.83 10.59 1.68
N ALA A 78 12.91 11.77 1.06
CA ALA A 78 13.97 12.73 1.33
C ALA A 78 13.86 13.29 2.76
N VAL A 79 12.63 13.58 3.21
CA VAL A 79 12.38 14.06 4.57
C VAL A 79 12.77 13.00 5.61
N ARG A 80 12.45 11.73 5.40
CA ARG A 80 12.88 10.64 6.30
C ARG A 80 14.39 10.58 6.43
N ARG A 81 15.13 10.58 5.32
CA ARG A 81 16.60 10.62 5.34
C ARG A 81 17.16 11.84 6.08
N LEU A 82 16.55 13.02 5.88
CA LEU A 82 16.96 14.26 6.55
C LEU A 82 16.65 14.24 8.06
N LEU A 83 15.55 13.64 8.47
CA LEU A 83 15.20 13.50 9.90
C LEU A 83 16.03 12.44 10.61
N GLU A 84 16.30 11.31 9.94
CA GLU A 84 17.18 10.24 10.45
C GLU A 84 18.63 10.73 10.62
N SER A 85 19.12 11.56 9.70
CA SER A 85 20.48 12.12 9.76
C SER A 85 20.65 13.31 10.72
N ALA A 86 19.55 13.94 11.15
CA ALA A 86 19.62 15.16 11.96
C ALA A 86 19.76 14.91 13.48
N GLU A 87 19.96 13.67 13.94
CA GLU A 87 19.90 13.25 15.37
C GLU A 87 18.69 13.83 16.12
N SER A 88 17.67 14.24 15.37
CA SER A 88 16.57 15.02 15.89
C SER A 88 15.53 14.04 16.36
N SER A 89 15.21 14.09 17.65
CA SER A 89 14.09 13.40 18.28
C SER A 89 12.75 13.97 17.82
N VAL A 90 12.57 14.10 16.50
CA VAL A 90 11.29 14.35 15.87
C VAL A 90 10.50 13.06 16.01
N PRO A 91 9.37 13.05 16.75
CA PRO A 91 8.56 11.85 16.89
C PRO A 91 8.18 11.34 15.49
N SER A 92 8.32 10.03 15.26
CA SER A 92 7.98 9.35 14.01
C SER A 92 6.55 9.62 13.51
N GLY A 93 5.68 10.17 14.37
CA GLY A 93 4.33 10.64 14.04
C GLY A 93 4.23 12.02 13.36
N GLN A 94 5.32 12.76 13.10
CA GLN A 94 5.26 14.08 12.45
C GLN A 94 5.40 14.04 10.91
N VAL A 95 5.87 12.94 10.34
CA VAL A 95 5.91 12.74 8.88
C VAL A 95 4.58 12.12 8.46
N GLN A 96 3.72 12.90 7.81
CA GLN A 96 2.46 12.35 7.32
C GLN A 96 2.69 11.35 6.17
N ARG A 97 1.95 10.24 6.22
CA ARG A 97 2.17 9.04 5.38
C ARG A 97 1.82 9.25 3.90
N TRP A 98 0.85 10.12 3.59
CA TRP A 98 0.46 10.56 2.24
C TRP A 98 0.56 12.08 2.15
N ALA A 99 0.60 12.70 0.97
CA ALA A 99 0.65 14.16 0.82
C ALA A 99 -0.65 14.84 1.31
N VAL A 100 -0.77 15.09 2.62
CA VAL A 100 -2.03 15.52 3.26
C VAL A 100 -2.33 17.01 3.10
N ASN A 101 -1.66 17.72 2.20
CA ASN A 101 -2.01 19.11 1.89
C ASN A 101 -1.73 19.40 0.43
N ILE A 102 -2.21 18.54 -0.48
CA ILE A 102 -2.43 18.95 -1.88
C ILE A 102 -3.61 19.93 -1.84
N PRO A 103 -3.39 21.23 -2.12
CA PRO A 103 -4.50 22.19 -2.18
C PRO A 103 -5.63 21.68 -3.08
N ALA A 104 -6.89 21.92 -2.70
CA ALA A 104 -8.03 21.40 -3.45
C ALA A 104 -8.09 21.92 -4.90
N ASP A 105 -7.47 23.06 -5.15
CA ASP A 105 -7.31 23.74 -6.45
C ASP A 105 -6.04 23.35 -7.21
N THR A 106 -5.26 22.39 -6.71
CA THR A 106 -4.05 21.91 -7.41
C THR A 106 -4.43 21.36 -8.80
N PRO A 107 -3.73 21.79 -9.86
CA PRO A 107 -3.93 21.25 -11.21
C PRO A 107 -3.80 19.73 -11.24
N CYS A 108 -4.65 19.08 -12.04
CA CYS A 108 -4.76 17.63 -12.07
C CYS A 108 -3.43 16.94 -12.41
N ASP A 109 -2.71 17.47 -13.39
CA ASP A 109 -1.41 16.98 -13.86
C ASP A 109 -0.35 17.01 -12.74
N GLN A 110 -0.33 18.08 -11.96
CA GLN A 110 0.57 18.21 -10.81
C GLN A 110 0.25 17.22 -9.68
N VAL A 111 -1.02 16.82 -9.51
CA VAL A 111 -1.41 15.87 -8.47
C VAL A 111 -0.84 14.48 -8.71
N ALA A 112 -0.85 14.00 -9.95
CA ALA A 112 -0.32 12.67 -10.28
C ALA A 112 1.18 12.57 -9.95
N ASP A 113 1.94 13.61 -10.30
CA ASP A 113 3.37 13.73 -10.02
C ASP A 113 3.63 13.81 -8.52
N LEU A 114 2.87 14.66 -7.81
CA LEU A 114 3.01 14.82 -6.36
C LEU A 114 2.72 13.52 -5.61
N ILE A 115 1.66 12.79 -5.96
CA ILE A 115 1.34 11.51 -5.30
C ILE A 115 2.43 10.48 -5.57
N THR A 116 2.92 10.40 -6.80
CA THR A 116 4.01 9.48 -7.16
C THR A 116 5.29 9.79 -6.38
N GLN A 117 5.67 11.07 -6.30
CA GLN A 117 6.88 11.51 -5.59
C GLN A 117 6.78 11.38 -4.07
N THR A 118 5.59 11.56 -3.51
CA THR A 118 5.38 11.56 -2.06
C THR A 118 4.91 10.21 -1.52
N SER A 119 4.57 9.25 -2.40
CA SER A 119 4.09 7.93 -1.98
C SER A 119 5.13 7.22 -1.10
N PRO A 120 4.72 6.71 0.07
CA PRO A 120 5.58 5.84 0.88
C PRO A 120 5.84 4.49 0.23
N TYR A 121 5.11 4.15 -0.85
CA TYR A 121 5.15 2.88 -1.56
C TYR A 121 5.57 3.01 -3.02
N SER A 122 6.18 4.13 -3.40
CA SER A 122 6.64 4.38 -4.77
C SER A 122 7.33 3.14 -5.37
N PRO A 123 6.98 2.72 -6.60
CA PRO A 123 6.09 3.41 -7.56
C PRO A 123 4.58 3.25 -7.30
N ASN A 124 4.16 2.44 -6.32
CA ASN A 124 2.75 2.19 -6.04
C ASN A 124 2.11 3.33 -5.25
N TRP A 125 0.78 3.48 -5.39
CA TRP A 125 -0.03 4.49 -4.70
C TRP A 125 -0.86 3.91 -3.56
N ALA A 126 -0.64 2.64 -3.21
CA ALA A 126 -1.29 2.01 -2.08
C ALA A 126 -0.44 0.87 -1.55
N ARG A 127 -0.78 0.42 -0.35
CA ARG A 127 -0.37 -0.88 0.15
C ARG A 127 -1.51 -1.52 0.92
N ALA A 128 -1.86 -2.73 0.53
CA ALA A 128 -2.74 -3.58 1.29
C ALA A 128 -1.96 -4.36 2.34
N HIS A 129 -2.41 -4.31 3.58
CA HIS A 129 -1.97 -5.18 4.66
C HIS A 129 -3.18 -5.88 5.28
N PHE A 130 -3.06 -7.17 5.59
CA PHE A 130 -4.15 -7.93 6.18
C PHE A 130 -3.65 -8.62 7.45
N GLU A 131 -4.40 -8.43 8.53
CA GLU A 131 -4.18 -9.17 9.76
C GLU A 131 -5.16 -10.34 9.85
N PHE A 132 -4.72 -11.44 10.44
CA PHE A 132 -5.51 -12.66 10.59
C PHE A 132 -5.78 -13.05 12.05
N PRO A 133 -6.42 -12.20 12.87
CA PRO A 133 -6.64 -12.51 14.27
C PRO A 133 -7.50 -13.77 14.42
N TRP A 134 -7.12 -14.64 15.35
CA TRP A 134 -7.77 -15.93 15.56
C TRP A 134 -8.24 -16.10 17.01
N SER A 135 -9.03 -17.14 17.25
CA SER A 135 -9.47 -17.58 18.58
C SER A 135 -9.84 -19.05 18.54
N SER A 136 -9.63 -19.78 19.63
CA SER A 136 -10.02 -21.19 19.78
C SER A 136 -10.27 -21.55 21.24
N ASP A 137 -11.07 -22.58 21.46
CA ASP A 137 -11.02 -23.41 22.65
C ASP A 137 -10.12 -24.64 22.37
N TYR A 138 -9.68 -25.34 23.42
CA TYR A 138 -8.84 -26.54 23.29
C TYR A 138 -9.44 -27.72 24.03
N VAL A 139 -9.45 -28.88 23.38
CA VAL A 139 -9.85 -30.15 24.00
C VAL A 139 -8.64 -31.06 24.06
N PRO A 140 -8.10 -31.34 25.26
CA PRO A 140 -7.04 -32.31 25.42
C PRO A 140 -7.59 -33.73 25.29
N ARG A 141 -6.79 -34.63 24.72
CA ARG A 141 -7.06 -36.07 24.68
C ARG A 141 -5.81 -36.83 25.07
N GLY A 142 -5.94 -37.83 25.92
CA GLY A 142 -4.83 -38.62 26.42
C GLY A 142 -4.83 -38.68 27.93
N THR A 143 -3.68 -39.01 28.51
CA THR A 143 -3.49 -39.12 29.95
C THR A 143 -2.15 -38.53 30.31
N ALA A 144 -2.06 -37.92 31.49
CA ALA A 144 -0.81 -37.36 31.97
C ALA A 144 0.35 -38.37 31.86
N PRO A 145 1.54 -37.92 31.42
CA PRO A 145 1.86 -36.53 31.13
C PRO A 145 1.57 -36.12 29.66
N ASN A 146 1.01 -36.98 28.82
CA ASN A 146 0.96 -36.80 27.36
C ASN A 146 -0.47 -36.51 26.87
N TYR A 147 -0.66 -35.35 26.26
CA TYR A 147 -1.94 -34.94 25.70
C TYR A 147 -1.81 -34.53 24.24
N THR A 148 -2.77 -34.89 23.40
CA THR A 148 -2.96 -34.30 22.08
C THR A 148 -4.05 -33.23 22.18
N LEU A 149 -3.76 -32.03 21.68
CA LEU A 149 -4.73 -30.94 21.67
C LEU A 149 -5.51 -30.93 20.36
N THR A 150 -6.83 -30.75 20.46
CA THR A 150 -7.72 -30.51 19.33
C THR A 150 -8.38 -29.16 19.50
N PRO A 151 -8.32 -28.25 18.52
CA PRO A 151 -8.99 -26.97 18.62
C PRO A 151 -10.51 -27.17 18.47
N ARG A 152 -11.28 -26.41 19.23
CA ARG A 152 -12.74 -26.30 19.13
C ARG A 152 -13.12 -24.83 18.93
N ASN A 153 -14.22 -24.61 18.22
CA ASN A 153 -14.71 -23.26 17.92
C ASN A 153 -13.65 -22.36 17.26
N LEU A 154 -12.67 -22.95 16.56
CA LEU A 154 -11.62 -22.20 15.88
C LEU A 154 -12.22 -21.30 14.81
N ASN A 155 -11.88 -20.01 14.93
CA ASN A 155 -12.26 -18.97 14.01
C ASN A 155 -11.04 -18.12 13.66
N VAL A 156 -10.75 -17.98 12.37
CA VAL A 156 -9.77 -17.02 11.86
C VAL A 156 -10.53 -15.89 11.17
N ARG A 157 -10.32 -14.67 11.64
CA ARG A 157 -10.92 -13.47 11.05
C ARG A 157 -9.89 -12.80 10.14
N MET A 158 -10.37 -11.94 9.25
CA MET A 158 -9.55 -11.10 8.41
C MET A 158 -9.84 -9.64 8.75
N ARG A 159 -8.78 -8.83 8.94
CA ARG A 159 -8.89 -7.38 9.10
C ARG A 159 -8.10 -6.69 7.98
N PRO A 160 -8.78 -6.12 6.97
CA PRO A 160 -8.12 -5.38 5.92
C PRO A 160 -7.64 -4.02 6.44
N ASN A 161 -6.40 -3.68 6.11
CA ASN A 161 -5.80 -2.36 6.31
C ASN A 161 -5.21 -1.92 4.98
N ILE A 162 -6.00 -1.16 4.21
CA ILE A 162 -5.57 -0.63 2.92
C ILE A 162 -5.19 0.82 3.14
N ASP A 163 -3.95 1.13 2.86
CA ASP A 163 -3.44 2.48 2.94
C ASP A 163 -3.38 3.11 1.56
N VAL A 164 -4.18 4.17 1.35
CA VAL A 164 -4.33 4.88 0.08
C VAL A 164 -4.33 6.39 0.32
N PRO A 165 -3.94 7.21 -0.67
CA PRO A 165 -4.05 8.65 -0.57
C PRO A 165 -5.51 9.09 -0.43
N GLN A 166 -5.73 10.10 0.41
CA GLN A 166 -7.03 10.74 0.61
C GLN A 166 -6.92 12.20 0.15
N TRP A 167 -7.75 12.60 -0.81
CA TRP A 167 -7.78 13.96 -1.35
C TRP A 167 -9.16 14.28 -1.93
N SER A 168 -9.55 15.55 -1.95
CA SER A 168 -10.84 16.02 -2.44
C SER A 168 -10.68 17.32 -3.24
N PRO A 169 -10.49 17.23 -4.57
CA PRO A 169 -10.33 18.41 -5.42
C PRO A 169 -11.59 19.29 -5.46
N SER A 170 -11.43 20.58 -5.73
CA SER A 170 -12.55 21.52 -5.91
C SER A 170 -13.06 21.52 -7.37
N ASP A 171 -12.14 21.47 -8.34
CA ASP A 171 -12.45 21.46 -9.77
C ASP A 171 -13.26 20.20 -10.16
N PRO A 172 -14.41 20.33 -10.87
CA PRO A 172 -15.22 19.18 -11.28
C PRO A 172 -14.51 18.16 -12.19
N ALA A 173 -13.64 18.62 -13.07
CA ALA A 173 -12.95 17.76 -14.03
C ALA A 173 -11.87 16.94 -13.30
N THR A 174 -11.08 17.58 -12.44
CA THR A 174 -10.11 16.94 -11.55
C THR A 174 -10.78 15.97 -10.57
N ARG A 175 -11.95 16.32 -10.00
CA ARG A 175 -12.76 15.39 -9.19
C ARG A 175 -13.19 14.14 -9.94
N THR A 176 -13.42 14.25 -11.24
CA THR A 176 -13.79 13.10 -12.05
C THR A 176 -12.57 12.21 -12.31
N ALA A 177 -11.44 12.80 -12.71
CA ALA A 177 -10.18 12.08 -12.88
C ALA A 177 -9.72 11.36 -11.61
N TRP A 178 -9.76 12.04 -10.46
CA TRP A 178 -9.42 11.49 -9.15
C TRP A 178 -10.30 10.30 -8.76
N ARG A 179 -11.64 10.42 -8.91
CA ARG A 179 -12.56 9.32 -8.61
C ARG A 179 -12.31 8.09 -9.48
N THR A 180 -12.01 8.29 -10.77
CA THR A 180 -11.65 7.20 -11.68
C THR A 180 -10.36 6.51 -11.23
N ALA A 181 -9.32 7.28 -10.90
CA ALA A 181 -8.06 6.73 -10.39
C ALA A 181 -8.27 5.92 -9.09
N MET A 182 -9.05 6.45 -8.14
CA MET A 182 -9.37 5.75 -6.90
C MET A 182 -10.25 4.51 -7.12
N SER A 183 -11.13 4.51 -8.12
CA SER A 183 -11.92 3.33 -8.50
C SER A 183 -11.03 2.22 -9.07
N ASN A 184 -10.04 2.57 -9.89
CA ASN A 184 -9.06 1.63 -10.43
C ASN A 184 -8.20 1.05 -9.30
N LEU A 185 -7.74 1.91 -8.38
CA LEU A 185 -7.01 1.49 -7.19
C LEU A 185 -7.85 0.54 -6.33
N ASN A 186 -9.11 0.89 -6.03
CA ASN A 186 -10.00 0.01 -5.26
C ASN A 186 -10.25 -1.34 -5.94
N THR A 187 -10.26 -1.38 -7.28
CA THR A 187 -10.35 -2.65 -8.03
C THR A 187 -9.11 -3.50 -7.82
N HIS A 188 -7.92 -2.89 -7.92
CA HIS A 188 -6.66 -3.57 -7.62
C HIS A 188 -6.60 -4.07 -6.18
N GLU A 189 -6.96 -3.24 -5.22
CA GLU A 189 -7.05 -3.63 -3.80
C GLU A 189 -8.12 -4.71 -3.54
N GLY A 190 -9.08 -4.86 -4.44
CA GLY A 190 -10.03 -5.98 -4.47
C GLY A 190 -9.33 -7.33 -4.69
N VAL A 191 -8.30 -7.37 -5.55
CA VAL A 191 -7.49 -8.58 -5.80
C VAL A 191 -6.75 -8.99 -4.53
N HIS A 192 -6.10 -8.04 -3.87
CA HIS A 192 -5.47 -8.23 -2.58
C HIS A 192 -6.45 -8.81 -1.54
N ARG A 193 -7.66 -8.26 -1.46
CA ARG A 193 -8.70 -8.74 -0.54
C ARG A 193 -9.18 -10.16 -0.87
N GLN A 194 -9.29 -10.51 -2.15
CA GLN A 194 -9.70 -11.86 -2.57
C GLN A 194 -8.61 -12.89 -2.23
N THR A 195 -7.36 -12.53 -2.47
CA THR A 195 -6.20 -13.36 -2.11
C THR A 195 -6.13 -13.55 -0.59
N ALA A 196 -6.25 -12.48 0.20
CA ALA A 196 -6.29 -12.54 1.65
C ALA A 196 -7.48 -13.36 2.19
N THR A 197 -8.63 -13.33 1.51
CA THR A 197 -9.78 -14.18 1.84
C THR A 197 -9.44 -15.66 1.70
N THR A 198 -8.79 -16.03 0.59
CA THR A 198 -8.30 -17.40 0.37
C THR A 198 -7.33 -17.82 1.45
N TRP A 199 -6.38 -16.94 1.83
CA TRP A 199 -5.43 -17.24 2.90
C TRP A 199 -6.09 -17.42 4.26
N ARG A 200 -7.06 -16.58 4.64
CA ARG A 200 -7.81 -16.77 5.88
C ARG A 200 -8.45 -18.16 5.95
N ASP A 201 -9.02 -18.64 4.84
CA ASP A 201 -9.64 -19.96 4.77
C ASP A 201 -8.60 -21.09 4.85
N THR A 202 -7.45 -20.92 4.20
CA THR A 202 -6.30 -21.84 4.31
C THR A 202 -5.76 -21.91 5.72
N ILE A 203 -5.43 -20.78 6.35
CA ILE A 203 -4.95 -20.68 7.73
C ILE A 203 -5.92 -21.40 8.67
N GLN A 204 -7.22 -21.12 8.54
CA GLN A 204 -8.24 -21.77 9.37
C GLN A 204 -8.28 -23.29 9.15
N THR A 205 -8.15 -23.77 7.92
CA THR A 205 -8.17 -25.20 7.59
C THR A 205 -6.95 -25.91 8.15
N GLU A 206 -5.76 -25.34 7.97
CA GLU A 206 -4.49 -25.88 8.47
C GLU A 206 -4.49 -25.94 10.00
N MET A 207 -4.91 -24.86 10.67
CA MET A 207 -5.05 -24.84 12.12
C MET A 207 -6.12 -25.85 12.60
N ARG A 208 -7.24 -26.01 11.89
CA ARG A 208 -8.24 -27.05 12.21
C ARG A 208 -7.72 -28.46 12.03
N ALA A 209 -6.74 -28.71 11.17
CA ALA A 209 -6.11 -30.01 10.98
C ALA A 209 -4.97 -30.26 11.98
N TYR A 210 -4.38 -29.21 12.54
CA TYR A 210 -3.24 -29.30 13.44
C TYR A 210 -3.58 -29.99 14.77
N ARG A 211 -2.83 -31.03 15.12
CA ARG A 211 -3.02 -31.86 16.33
C ARG A 211 -1.69 -32.00 17.08
N PRO A 212 -1.23 -30.94 17.77
CA PRO A 212 0.03 -31.00 18.49
C PRO A 212 -0.09 -31.91 19.71
N SER A 213 1.03 -32.53 20.08
CA SER A 213 1.18 -33.22 21.35
C SER A 213 1.92 -32.31 22.34
N VAL A 214 1.41 -32.25 23.57
CA VAL A 214 1.97 -31.44 24.66
C VAL A 214 2.22 -32.33 25.88
N THR A 215 3.15 -31.89 26.73
CA THR A 215 3.45 -32.55 28.00
C THR A 215 2.92 -31.68 29.14
N ALA A 216 2.02 -32.21 29.96
CA ALA A 216 1.39 -31.49 31.08
C ALA A 216 1.06 -32.43 32.25
N ALA A 217 1.00 -31.89 33.47
CA ALA A 217 0.67 -32.68 34.66
C ALA A 217 -0.81 -33.15 34.68
N ASP A 218 -1.70 -32.39 34.05
CA ASP A 218 -3.13 -32.65 33.94
C ASP A 218 -3.72 -32.03 32.66
N GLU A 219 -5.03 -32.20 32.47
CA GLU A 219 -5.76 -31.67 31.31
C GLU A 219 -5.78 -30.13 31.27
N GLN A 220 -5.87 -29.46 32.43
CA GLN A 220 -5.90 -28.00 32.48
C GLN A 220 -4.56 -27.42 32.05
N GLY A 221 -3.45 -27.97 32.54
CA GLY A 221 -2.11 -27.58 32.10
C GLY A 221 -1.86 -27.86 30.62
N ALA A 222 -2.55 -28.83 30.01
CA ALA A 222 -2.51 -29.04 28.56
C ALA A 222 -3.32 -27.96 27.81
N VAL A 223 -4.49 -27.56 28.33
CA VAL A 223 -5.31 -26.47 27.78
C VAL A 223 -4.57 -25.14 27.85
N ASP A 224 -3.91 -24.84 28.98
CA ASP A 224 -3.15 -23.60 29.19
C ASP A 224 -1.99 -23.47 28.20
N GLN A 225 -1.44 -24.58 27.71
CA GLN A 225 -0.42 -24.59 26.65
C GLN A 225 -1.00 -24.41 25.24
N GLY A 226 -2.31 -24.61 25.06
CA GLY A 226 -2.96 -24.62 23.75
C GLY A 226 -2.79 -23.32 22.99
N GLU A 227 -2.95 -22.18 23.66
CA GLU A 227 -2.78 -20.86 23.03
C GLU A 227 -1.37 -20.70 22.44
N SER A 228 -0.33 -20.96 23.24
CA SER A 228 1.06 -20.79 22.78
C SER A 228 1.41 -21.71 21.61
N VAL A 229 0.95 -22.95 21.62
CA VAL A 229 1.27 -23.92 20.56
C VAL A 229 0.52 -23.59 19.26
N PHE A 230 -0.75 -23.21 19.35
CA PHE A 230 -1.52 -22.79 18.17
C PHE A 230 -1.13 -21.40 17.66
N GLN A 231 -0.64 -20.50 18.53
CA GLN A 231 -0.04 -19.22 18.11
C GLN A 231 1.17 -19.46 17.22
N GLY A 232 2.07 -20.39 17.58
CA GLY A 232 3.22 -20.73 16.73
C GLY A 232 2.81 -21.23 15.34
N LYS A 233 1.75 -22.05 15.25
CA LYS A 233 1.22 -22.50 13.95
C LYS A 233 0.56 -21.35 13.19
N HIS A 234 -0.17 -20.48 13.88
CA HIS A 234 -0.79 -19.30 13.28
C HIS A 234 0.27 -18.34 12.69
N ASP A 235 1.35 -18.08 13.43
CA ASP A 235 2.47 -17.24 13.00
C ASP A 235 3.17 -17.83 11.77
N GLU A 236 3.43 -19.15 11.77
CA GLU A 236 3.99 -19.87 10.61
C GLU A 236 3.14 -19.65 9.36
N GLN A 237 1.83 -19.85 9.46
CA GLN A 237 0.91 -19.70 8.32
C GLN A 237 0.79 -18.24 7.88
N THR A 238 0.72 -17.30 8.83
CA THR A 238 0.66 -15.87 8.52
C THR A 238 1.93 -15.40 7.82
N ALA A 239 3.11 -15.84 8.25
CA ALA A 239 4.39 -15.49 7.63
C ALA A 239 4.50 -16.00 6.19
N LEU A 240 4.05 -17.25 5.93
CA LEU A 240 4.01 -17.82 4.58
C LEU A 240 3.16 -16.97 3.63
N HIS A 241 1.98 -16.53 4.10
CA HIS A 241 1.06 -15.74 3.29
C HIS A 241 1.46 -14.27 3.15
N GLN A 242 2.08 -13.67 4.17
CA GLN A 242 2.59 -12.29 4.06
C GLN A 242 3.73 -12.18 3.04
N ASN A 243 4.60 -13.19 2.94
CA ASN A 243 5.61 -13.20 1.87
C ASN A 243 4.95 -13.24 0.48
N ALA A 244 3.90 -14.06 0.32
CA ALA A 244 3.15 -14.08 -0.93
C ALA A 244 2.46 -12.73 -1.24
N GLN A 245 1.98 -12.00 -0.24
CA GLN A 245 1.42 -10.64 -0.38
C GLN A 245 2.45 -9.66 -0.94
N ASP A 246 3.65 -9.63 -0.38
CA ASP A 246 4.71 -8.71 -0.85
C ASP A 246 5.13 -9.04 -2.30
N GLN A 247 4.95 -10.29 -2.74
CA GLN A 247 5.20 -10.70 -4.12
C GLN A 247 4.08 -10.28 -5.10
N VAL A 248 2.84 -10.03 -4.65
CA VAL A 248 1.77 -9.52 -5.52
C VAL A 248 2.12 -8.10 -6.01
N ASP A 249 2.70 -7.28 -5.13
CA ASP A 249 3.15 -5.93 -5.46
C ASP A 249 4.44 -5.95 -6.31
N ALA A 250 5.38 -6.84 -5.99
CA ALA A 250 6.69 -6.93 -6.67
C ALA A 250 6.62 -7.51 -8.09
N ASN A 251 5.68 -8.43 -8.36
CA ASN A 251 5.57 -9.09 -9.67
C ASN A 251 4.81 -8.26 -10.72
N GLY A 252 4.59 -6.96 -10.45
CA GLY A 252 4.20 -6.02 -11.49
C GLY A 252 2.88 -6.36 -12.17
N ALA A 253 1.91 -6.93 -11.44
CA ALA A 253 0.53 -7.13 -11.90
C ALA A 253 -0.26 -5.81 -12.07
N GLY A 254 0.45 -4.74 -12.48
CA GLY A 254 0.00 -3.86 -13.56
C GLY A 254 -0.99 -2.77 -13.20
N CYS A 255 -1.48 -2.70 -11.98
CA CYS A 255 -2.45 -1.67 -11.62
C CYS A 255 -1.76 -0.47 -10.97
N VAL A 256 -0.98 0.25 -11.77
CA VAL A 256 -0.61 1.62 -11.39
C VAL A 256 -1.90 2.44 -11.46
N ALA A 257 -2.31 3.05 -10.35
CA ALA A 257 -3.38 4.04 -10.41
C ALA A 257 -2.87 5.24 -11.20
N ILE A 258 -3.41 5.45 -12.40
CA ILE A 258 -3.07 6.60 -13.25
C ILE A 258 -4.20 7.61 -13.13
N ILE A 259 -3.86 8.87 -12.85
CA ILE A 259 -4.79 9.99 -12.99
C ILE A 259 -4.74 10.46 -14.43
N ASN A 260 -5.81 10.16 -15.18
CA ASN A 260 -5.98 10.68 -16.54
C ASN A 260 -6.62 12.07 -16.47
N CYS A 261 -5.78 13.10 -16.57
CA CYS A 261 -6.23 14.47 -16.55
C CYS A 261 -6.84 14.89 -17.89
N PRO A 262 -7.96 15.62 -17.88
CA PRO A 262 -8.48 16.22 -19.10
C PRO A 262 -7.45 17.22 -19.66
N ALA A 263 -7.31 17.25 -20.99
CA ALA A 263 -6.46 18.25 -21.64
C ALA A 263 -6.86 19.67 -21.20
N PRO A 264 -5.90 20.59 -21.01
CA PRO A 264 -6.23 21.99 -20.74
C PRO A 264 -7.16 22.48 -21.84
N ARG A 265 -8.28 23.12 -21.45
CA ARG A 265 -9.18 23.72 -22.43
C ARG A 265 -8.36 24.77 -23.18
N GLU A 266 -8.17 24.58 -24.48
CA GLU A 266 -7.69 25.66 -25.33
C GLU A 266 -8.68 26.80 -25.18
N GLU A 267 -8.29 27.86 -24.49
CA GLU A 267 -9.04 29.09 -24.49
C GLU A 267 -9.05 29.56 -25.94
N HIS A 268 -10.19 29.39 -26.61
CA HIS A 268 -10.42 29.99 -27.91
C HIS A 268 -10.22 31.50 -27.74
N SER A 269 -9.02 31.96 -28.07
CA SER A 269 -8.70 33.36 -28.27
C SER A 269 -9.61 33.85 -29.39
N THR A 270 -10.77 34.38 -29.02
CA THR A 270 -11.56 35.22 -29.91
C THR A 270 -10.77 36.50 -30.12
N SER A 271 -9.77 36.43 -31.00
CA SER A 271 -9.19 37.60 -31.63
C SER A 271 -10.32 38.21 -32.46
N ALA A 272 -11.01 39.19 -31.86
CA ALA A 272 -11.89 40.08 -32.59
C ALA A 272 -11.01 40.91 -33.54
N GLU A 273 -10.80 40.40 -34.75
CA GLU A 273 -10.37 41.22 -35.87
C GLU A 273 -11.47 42.23 -36.14
N GLY A 274 -11.26 43.47 -35.69
CA GLY A 274 -12.05 44.60 -36.12
C GLY A 274 -11.69 44.95 -37.55
N GLU A 275 -12.50 44.46 -38.51
CA GLU A 275 -12.56 45.02 -39.86
C GLU A 275 -13.06 46.48 -39.77
N GLY A 276 -12.11 47.41 -39.80
CA GLY A 276 -12.38 48.82 -40.08
C GLY A 276 -12.59 49.00 -41.58
N VAL A 277 -13.85 49.03 -42.02
CA VAL A 277 -14.22 49.55 -43.34
C VAL A 277 -14.21 51.08 -43.26
N ALA A 278 -13.32 51.72 -44.02
CA ALA A 278 -13.35 53.15 -44.27
C ALA A 278 -14.10 53.40 -45.59
N GLU A 279 -15.18 54.20 -45.50
CA GLU A 279 -15.79 54.92 -46.64
C GLU A 279 -14.98 56.17 -47.01
#